data_AF-A0A7S4I4R5-F1
#
_entry.id   AF-A0A7S4I4R5-F1
#
_cell.length_a   1.000
_cell.length_b   1.000
_cell.length_c   1.000
_cell.angle_alpha   90.00
_cell.angle_beta   90.00
_cell.angle_gamma   90.00
#
_symmetry.space_group_name_H-M   'P 1'
#
loop_
_entity.id
_entity.type
_entity.pdbx_description
1 polymer ?
#
loop_
_entity_poly.entity_id
_entity_poly.type
_entity_poly.pdbx_seq_one_letter_code
_entity_poly.pdbx_strand_id
1 'polypeptide(L)'
;TIAVLSSQISYTLSYDSSPTTNPLPSNFVSLTEAQDATGIIEAELEAVANVNVKVSSQVYGSGVEGDPWLFRVTFLDPVGPLPLLRSDGADIAQVVQGKSTLFGTMVLEYAGEYSDDIEYDASPDTVKETLERLSTIE
;
A
#
# COMPACT_ATOMS: atom_id res chain seq x y z
N THR A 1 -2.47 0.68 -11.48
CA THR A 1 -1.62 0.93 -12.66
C THR A 1 -1.45 2.41 -12.80
N ILE A 2 -0.22 2.83 -13.06
CA ILE A 2 0.17 4.22 -13.27
C ILE A 2 0.46 4.35 -14.76
N ALA A 3 -0.24 5.25 -15.44
CA ALA A 3 -0.07 5.52 -16.86
C ALA A 3 0.62 6.87 -17.02
N VAL A 4 1.77 6.90 -17.70
CA VAL A 4 2.53 8.13 -17.95
C VAL A 4 2.79 8.35 -19.43
N LEU A 5 2.72 9.61 -19.84
CA LEU A 5 3.04 10.02 -21.19
C LEU A 5 4.48 10.54 -21.23
N SER A 6 5.22 10.18 -22.27
CA SER A 6 6.58 10.69 -22.51
C SER A 6 6.60 12.17 -22.89
N SER A 7 5.43 12.75 -23.20
CA SER A 7 5.24 14.20 -23.33
C SER A 7 5.43 14.94 -22.01
N GLN A 8 5.22 14.26 -20.88
CA GLN A 8 5.59 14.77 -19.57
C GLN A 8 7.03 14.38 -19.29
N ILE A 9 7.87 15.37 -18.98
CA ILE A 9 9.30 15.15 -18.73
C ILE A 9 9.50 14.38 -17.41
N SER A 10 8.65 14.65 -16.43
CA SER A 10 8.64 14.01 -15.12
C SER A 10 7.27 14.08 -14.47
N TYR A 11 7.03 13.23 -13.49
CA TYR A 11 5.83 13.23 -12.64
C TYR A 11 6.22 12.99 -11.18
N THR A 12 5.35 13.39 -10.25
CA THR A 12 5.52 13.07 -8.82
C THR A 12 4.43 12.13 -8.34
N LEU A 13 4.75 11.30 -7.33
CA LEU A 13 3.78 10.45 -6.65
C LEU A 13 3.69 10.88 -5.17
N SER A 14 2.51 10.81 -4.59
CA SER A 14 2.30 11.03 -3.15
C SER A 14 1.32 10.02 -2.60
N TYR A 15 1.54 9.63 -1.35
CA TYR A 15 0.75 8.61 -0.67
C TYR A 15 0.26 9.13 0.68
N ASP A 16 -1.05 9.09 0.92
CA ASP A 16 -1.67 9.45 2.22
C ASP A 16 -1.22 10.82 2.78
N SER A 17 -1.18 11.85 1.92
CA SER A 17 -0.72 13.20 2.27
C SER A 17 0.76 13.30 2.73
N SER A 18 1.53 12.23 2.56
CA SER A 18 3.00 12.24 2.69
C SER A 18 3.61 13.22 1.69
N PRO A 19 4.85 13.69 1.94
CA PRO A 19 5.61 14.44 0.94
C PRO A 19 5.58 13.72 -0.42
N THR A 20 5.65 14.48 -1.51
CA THR A 20 5.77 13.91 -2.84
C THR A 20 7.14 13.26 -3.01
N THR A 21 7.22 12.20 -3.81
CA THR A 21 8.49 11.65 -4.27
C THR A 21 9.31 12.73 -4.99
N ASN A 22 10.60 12.47 -5.16
CA ASN A 22 11.35 13.25 -6.13
C ASN A 22 10.72 13.09 -7.53
N PRO A 23 10.95 14.05 -8.45
CA PRO A 23 10.44 13.96 -9.81
C PRO A 23 10.93 12.67 -10.47
N LEU A 24 10.00 11.76 -10.74
CA LEU A 24 10.26 10.51 -11.42
C LEU A 24 10.29 10.79 -12.93
N PRO A 25 11.27 10.25 -13.67
CA PRO A 25 11.31 10.43 -15.11
C PRO A 25 10.09 9.78 -15.76
N SER A 26 9.53 10.42 -16.79
CA SER A 26 8.52 9.82 -17.68
C SER A 26 8.88 9.91 -19.16
N ASN A 27 9.96 10.62 -19.49
CA ASN A 27 10.47 10.84 -20.84
C ASN A 27 11.21 9.62 -21.44
N PHE A 28 10.78 8.40 -21.11
CA PHE A 28 11.39 7.18 -21.62
C PHE A 28 11.22 7.11 -23.14
N VAL A 29 12.34 6.91 -23.85
CA VAL A 29 12.35 6.74 -25.31
C VAL A 29 12.32 5.27 -25.73
N SER A 30 12.48 4.35 -24.77
CA SER A 30 12.40 2.91 -25.00
C SER A 30 11.78 2.17 -23.82
N LEU A 31 11.27 0.97 -24.09
CA LEU A 31 10.70 0.09 -23.06
C LEU A 31 11.77 -0.31 -22.03
N THR A 32 13.01 -0.51 -22.44
CA THR A 32 14.12 -0.82 -21.52
C THR A 32 14.35 0.29 -20.50
N GLU A 33 14.37 1.55 -20.94
CA GLU A 33 14.51 2.70 -20.01
C GLU A 33 13.33 2.80 -19.05
N ALA A 34 12.12 2.58 -19.55
CA ALA A 34 10.92 2.56 -18.71
C ALA A 34 11.00 1.43 -17.67
N GLN A 35 11.51 0.25 -18.05
CA GLN A 35 11.73 -0.87 -17.13
C GLN A 35 12.81 -0.57 -16.09
N ASP A 36 13.93 0.06 -16.47
CA ASP A 36 14.97 0.43 -15.51
C ASP A 36 14.46 1.45 -14.47
N ALA A 37 13.50 2.29 -14.87
CA ALA A 37 12.86 3.24 -13.97
C ALA A 37 11.93 2.58 -12.93
N THR A 38 11.48 1.32 -13.13
CA THR A 38 10.61 0.66 -12.14
C THR A 38 11.28 0.55 -10.78
N GLY A 39 12.59 0.28 -10.75
CA GLY A 39 13.35 0.20 -9.51
C GLY A 39 13.52 1.56 -8.82
N ILE A 40 13.59 2.64 -9.60
CA ILE A 40 13.64 4.00 -9.07
C ILE A 40 12.28 4.38 -8.46
N ILE A 41 11.19 4.09 -9.18
CA ILE A 41 9.82 4.34 -8.71
C ILE A 41 9.56 3.58 -7.41
N GLU A 42 9.98 2.32 -7.34
CA GLU A 42 9.89 1.48 -6.13
C GLU A 42 10.63 2.12 -4.96
N ALA A 43 11.93 2.37 -5.12
CA ALA A 43 12.77 2.92 -4.06
C ALA A 43 12.29 4.30 -3.56
N GLU A 44 11.86 5.18 -4.47
CA GLU A 44 11.35 6.50 -4.11
C GLU A 44 10.02 6.42 -3.35
N LEU A 45 9.09 5.55 -3.79
CA LEU A 45 7.83 5.33 -3.07
C LEU A 45 8.07 4.76 -1.67
N GLU A 46 8.96 3.77 -1.54
CA GLU A 46 9.30 3.16 -0.25
C GLU A 46 9.96 4.16 0.70
N ALA A 47 10.87 5.00 0.18
CA ALA A 47 11.56 6.01 0.97
C ALA A 47 10.64 7.14 1.48
N VAL A 48 9.67 7.54 0.66
CA VAL A 48 8.85 8.73 0.91
C VAL A 48 7.67 8.45 1.84
N ALA A 49 7.04 7.29 1.68
CA ALA A 49 5.84 6.95 2.42
C ALA A 49 6.06 5.89 3.50
N ASN A 50 7.32 5.43 3.69
CA ASN A 50 7.67 4.30 4.57
C ASN A 50 6.73 3.09 4.37
N VAL A 51 6.37 2.88 3.11
CA VAL A 51 5.53 1.80 2.63
C VAL A 51 6.41 0.76 1.97
N ASN A 52 6.00 -0.50 2.00
CA ASN A 52 6.60 -1.55 1.21
C ASN A 52 5.78 -1.71 -0.06
N VAL A 53 6.38 -1.40 -1.21
CA VAL A 53 5.72 -1.50 -2.51
C VAL A 53 6.58 -2.29 -3.46
N LYS A 54 5.94 -2.99 -4.39
CA LYS A 54 6.60 -3.75 -5.44
C LYS A 54 6.11 -3.26 -6.79
N VAL A 55 7.03 -2.74 -7.60
CA VAL A 55 6.76 -2.32 -8.97
C VAL A 55 7.09 -3.47 -9.90
N SER A 56 6.18 -3.80 -10.81
CA SER A 56 6.45 -4.82 -11.81
C SER A 56 7.47 -4.29 -12.82
N SER A 57 8.53 -5.06 -13.04
CA SER A 57 9.49 -4.82 -14.14
C SER A 57 8.87 -5.00 -15.53
N GLN A 58 7.62 -5.48 -15.61
CA GLN A 58 6.89 -5.61 -16.85
C GLN A 58 6.08 -4.33 -17.10
N VAL A 59 6.69 -3.42 -17.86
CA VAL A 59 6.08 -2.18 -18.32
C VAL A 59 5.43 -2.42 -19.69
N TYR A 60 4.30 -1.79 -19.95
CA TYR A 60 3.61 -1.84 -21.24
C TYR A 60 3.46 -0.44 -21.83
N GLY A 61 3.15 -0.37 -23.12
CA GLY A 61 2.92 0.88 -23.85
C GLY A 61 4.15 1.43 -24.55
N SER A 62 4.02 2.65 -25.08
CA SER A 62 5.08 3.36 -25.82
C SER A 62 5.25 4.82 -25.39
N GLY A 63 4.47 5.28 -24.41
CA GLY A 63 4.54 6.64 -23.86
C GLY A 63 3.82 7.69 -24.70
N VAL A 64 3.16 7.32 -25.80
CA VAL A 64 2.43 8.25 -26.66
C VAL A 64 0.97 8.39 -26.22
N GLU A 65 0.31 9.47 -26.66
CA GLU A 65 -1.12 9.66 -26.40
C GLU A 65 -1.93 8.49 -26.99
N GLY A 66 -2.72 7.81 -26.16
CA GLY A 66 -3.46 6.59 -26.52
C GLY A 66 -2.73 5.28 -26.21
N ASP A 67 -1.40 5.30 -26.03
CA ASP A 67 -0.59 4.16 -25.59
C ASP A 67 0.49 4.57 -24.56
N PRO A 68 0.05 5.10 -23.40
CA PRO A 68 0.96 5.57 -22.35
C PRO A 68 1.78 4.43 -21.75
N TRP A 69 2.90 4.76 -21.11
CA TRP A 69 3.67 3.79 -20.34
C TRP A 69 2.86 3.35 -19.11
N LEU A 70 2.55 2.06 -19.03
CA LEU A 70 1.77 1.44 -17.98
C LEU A 70 2.66 0.71 -16.98
N PHE A 71 2.69 1.23 -15.76
CA PHE A 71 3.41 0.69 -14.62
C PHE A 71 2.45 0.02 -13.64
N ARG A 72 2.78 -1.20 -13.20
CA ARG A 72 1.99 -1.94 -12.22
C ARG A 72 2.65 -1.90 -10.86
N VAL A 73 2.09 -1.10 -9.96
CA VAL A 73 2.53 -0.99 -8.56
C VAL A 73 1.62 -1.84 -7.67
N THR A 74 2.23 -2.63 -6.79
CA THR A 74 1.55 -3.49 -5.80
C THR A 74 2.02 -3.09 -4.41
N PHE A 75 1.11 -2.64 -3.54
CA PHE A 75 1.44 -2.35 -2.15
C PHE A 75 1.49 -3.66 -1.37
N LEU A 76 2.62 -3.95 -0.72
CA LEU A 76 2.82 -5.11 0.14
C LEU A 76 2.54 -4.79 1.61
N ASP A 77 2.84 -3.57 2.05
CA ASP A 77 2.53 -3.09 3.41
C ASP A 77 2.49 -1.55 3.42
N PRO A 78 1.42 -0.89 3.88
CA PRO A 78 0.14 -1.45 4.35
C PRO A 78 -0.82 -1.80 3.20
N VAL A 79 -1.55 -2.93 3.34
CA VAL A 79 -2.50 -3.44 2.33
C VAL A 79 -3.94 -2.96 2.53
N GLY A 80 -4.20 -1.66 2.64
CA GLY A 80 -5.54 -1.14 2.95
C GLY A 80 -6.50 -0.93 1.77
N PRO A 81 -7.73 -0.45 2.03
CA PRO A 81 -8.48 0.29 1.02
C PRO A 81 -7.63 1.48 0.58
N LEU A 82 -7.04 1.38 -0.59
CA LEU A 82 -6.07 2.33 -1.13
C LEU A 82 -6.71 3.28 -2.16
N PRO A 83 -7.39 4.37 -1.76
CA PRO A 83 -7.70 5.49 -2.64
C PRO A 83 -6.82 6.72 -2.31
N LEU A 84 -5.53 6.53 -2.02
CA LEU A 84 -4.66 7.63 -1.52
C LEU A 84 -3.38 7.87 -2.33
N LEU A 85 -3.15 7.12 -3.42
CA LEU A 85 -2.03 7.42 -4.33
C LEU A 85 -2.46 8.54 -5.28
N ARG A 86 -1.76 9.68 -5.21
CA ARG A 86 -1.96 10.82 -6.11
C ARG A 86 -0.71 11.07 -6.94
N SER A 87 -0.91 11.58 -8.14
CA SER A 87 0.16 12.11 -8.97
C SER A 87 -0.21 13.50 -9.49
N ASP A 88 0.76 14.27 -9.96
CA ASP A 88 0.53 15.54 -10.65
C ASP A 88 0.52 15.43 -12.19
N GLY A 89 0.80 14.23 -12.72
CA GLY A 89 1.03 14.02 -14.14
C GLY A 89 0.74 12.61 -14.68
N ALA A 90 0.57 11.63 -13.81
CA ALA A 90 0.29 10.26 -14.20
C ALA A 90 -1.18 9.89 -13.99
N ASP A 91 -1.82 9.21 -14.93
CA ASP A 91 -3.15 8.68 -14.67
C ASP A 91 -3.05 7.42 -13.79
N ILE A 92 -3.75 7.40 -12.65
CA ILE A 92 -3.68 6.30 -11.69
C ILE A 92 -5.02 5.57 -11.67
N ALA A 93 -5.00 4.32 -12.10
CA ALA A 93 -6.15 3.42 -12.03
C ALA A 93 -5.92 2.31 -10.99
N GLN A 94 -6.82 2.15 -10.03
CA GLN A 94 -6.76 1.02 -9.11
C GLN A 94 -7.25 -0.25 -9.82
N VAL A 95 -6.40 -1.29 -9.85
CA VAL A 95 -6.75 -2.57 -10.52
C VAL A 95 -7.30 -3.58 -9.52
N VAL A 96 -6.70 -3.67 -8.34
CA VAL A 96 -7.12 -4.55 -7.25
C VAL A 96 -6.99 -3.80 -5.93
N GLN A 97 -8.02 -3.87 -5.09
CA GLN A 97 -7.97 -3.32 -3.74
C GLN A 97 -7.32 -4.33 -2.79
N GLY A 98 -6.33 -3.89 -2.03
CA GLY A 98 -5.77 -4.67 -0.93
C GLY A 98 -6.79 -4.83 0.19
N LYS A 99 -6.81 -5.99 0.84
CA LYS A 99 -7.56 -6.19 2.09
C LYS A 99 -6.57 -6.24 3.25
N SER A 100 -6.55 -5.18 4.06
CA SER A 100 -5.88 -5.18 5.36
C SER A 100 -6.89 -5.72 6.34
N THR A 101 -6.94 -7.05 6.44
CA THR A 101 -7.64 -7.67 7.55
C THR A 101 -6.86 -7.32 8.81
N LEU A 102 -7.49 -6.62 9.76
CA LEU A 102 -6.90 -6.48 11.08
C LEU A 102 -6.93 -7.87 11.73
N PHE A 103 -5.76 -8.41 12.04
CA PHE A 103 -5.62 -9.70 12.73
C PHE A 103 -4.79 -9.47 13.99
N GLY A 104 -5.06 -10.26 15.02
CA GLY A 104 -4.34 -10.17 16.28
C GLY A 104 -5.18 -10.69 17.44
N THR A 105 -4.53 -10.88 18.57
CA THR A 105 -5.17 -11.22 19.83
C THR A 105 -4.96 -10.08 20.81
N MET A 106 -5.92 -9.89 21.71
CA MET A 106 -5.81 -9.01 22.86
C MET A 106 -5.84 -9.84 24.14
N VAL A 107 -5.14 -9.36 25.16
CA VAL A 107 -5.18 -9.90 26.51
C VAL A 107 -5.75 -8.84 27.43
N LEU A 108 -6.70 -9.23 28.28
CA LEU A 108 -7.29 -8.34 29.28
C LEU A 108 -6.75 -8.70 30.66
N GLU A 109 -6.34 -7.68 31.41
CA GLU A 109 -5.96 -7.83 32.81
C GLU A 109 -7.16 -7.43 33.69
N TYR A 110 -7.53 -8.30 34.63
CA TYR A 110 -8.47 -7.98 35.69
C TYR A 110 -7.94 -8.46 37.04
N ALA A 111 -7.90 -7.55 38.02
CA ALA A 111 -7.45 -7.83 39.38
C ALA A 111 -6.09 -8.56 39.48
N GLY A 112 -5.16 -8.27 38.57
CA GLY A 112 -3.82 -8.87 38.53
C GLY A 112 -3.75 -10.24 37.85
N GLU A 113 -4.85 -10.73 37.28
CA GLU A 113 -4.92 -11.94 36.47
C GLU A 113 -5.13 -11.57 35.00
N TYR A 114 -4.48 -12.32 34.10
CA TYR A 114 -4.56 -12.09 32.66
C TYR A 114 -5.47 -13.13 32.02
N SER A 115 -6.31 -12.69 31.09
CA SER A 115 -7.12 -13.58 30.27
C SER A 115 -6.25 -14.45 29.35
N ASP A 116 -6.83 -15.53 28.84
CA ASP A 116 -6.30 -16.18 27.64
C ASP A 116 -6.35 -15.19 26.45
N ASP A 117 -5.62 -15.49 25.37
CA ASP A 117 -5.63 -14.69 24.15
C ASP A 117 -7.04 -14.63 23.54
N ILE A 118 -7.56 -13.41 23.35
CA ILE A 118 -8.87 -13.14 22.75
C ILE A 118 -8.67 -12.62 21.32
N GLU A 119 -9.27 -13.23 20.31
CA GLU A 119 -9.18 -12.71 18.93
C GLU A 119 -9.71 -11.27 18.83
N TYR A 120 -9.10 -10.45 17.97
CA TYR A 120 -9.50 -9.05 17.79
C TYR A 120 -10.98 -8.87 17.42
N ASP A 121 -11.55 -9.80 16.64
CA ASP A 121 -12.94 -9.80 16.21
C ASP A 121 -13.82 -10.77 17.04
N ALA A 122 -13.35 -11.18 18.23
CA ALA A 122 -14.11 -12.03 19.14
C ALA A 122 -15.48 -11.40 19.46
N SER A 123 -16.51 -12.23 19.49
CA SER A 123 -17.86 -11.80 19.84
C SER A 123 -17.94 -11.33 21.30
N PRO A 124 -18.90 -10.45 21.67
CA PRO A 124 -19.09 -10.05 23.07
C PRO A 124 -19.28 -11.24 24.02
N ASP A 125 -19.93 -12.31 23.55
CA ASP A 125 -20.13 -13.53 24.33
C ASP A 125 -18.79 -14.24 24.58
N THR A 126 -17.93 -14.33 23.58
CA THR A 126 -16.57 -14.89 23.71
C THR A 126 -15.71 -14.08 24.68
N VAL A 127 -15.72 -12.75 24.60
CA VAL A 127 -14.98 -11.89 25.53
C VAL A 127 -15.46 -12.12 26.96
N LYS A 128 -16.78 -12.21 27.15
CA LYS A 128 -17.40 -12.46 28.44
C LYS A 128 -17.00 -13.83 28.99
N GLU A 129 -17.12 -14.90 28.20
CA GLU A 129 -16.71 -16.25 28.61
C GLU A 129 -15.23 -16.31 29.00
N THR A 130 -14.34 -15.62 28.27
CA THR A 130 -12.92 -15.56 28.62
C THR A 130 -12.67 -14.81 29.93
N LEU A 131 -13.43 -13.75 30.21
CA LEU A 131 -13.35 -13.04 31.49
C LEU A 131 -13.92 -13.87 32.64
N GLU A 132 -15.04 -14.55 32.45
CA GLU A 132 -15.66 -15.44 33.46
C GLU A 132 -14.79 -16.66 33.79
N ARG A 133 -13.76 -16.97 32.99
CA ARG A 133 -12.75 -17.99 33.30
C ARG A 133 -11.68 -17.50 34.29
N LEU A 134 -11.58 -16.20 34.55
CA LEU A 134 -10.63 -15.66 35.49
C LEU A 134 -11.02 -16.04 36.92
N SER A 135 -10.05 -16.54 37.68
CA SER A 135 -10.20 -16.93 39.09
C SER A 135 -10.65 -15.78 39.99
N THR A 136 -10.43 -14.55 39.53
CA THR A 136 -10.76 -13.29 40.20
C THR A 136 -12.18 -12.79 39.94
N ILE A 137 -12.95 -13.46 39.09
CA ILE A 137 -14.35 -13.12 38.77
C ILE A 137 -15.27 -14.22 39.34
N GLU A 138 -16.22 -13.81 40.20
CA GLU A 138 -17.29 -14.65 40.77
C GLU A 138 -18.66 -14.31 40.19
#